data_AF-A0A935M366-F1
#
_entry.id   AF-A0A935M366-F1
#
_cell.length_a   1.000
_cell.length_b   1.000
_cell.length_c   1.000
_cell.angle_alpha   90.00
_cell.angle_beta   90.00
_cell.angle_gamma   90.00
#
_symmetry.space_group_name_H-M   'P 1'
#
loop_
_entity.id
_entity.type
_entity.pdbx_description
1 polymer ?
#
loop_
_entity_poly.entity_id
_entity_poly.type
_entity_poly.pdbx_seq_one_letter_code
_entity_poly.pdbx_strand_id
1 'polypeptide(L)'
;MNSLTKSSLRYLFKHPWQFGLSILGIAMGVAIVVSIDIANFSSSKAFNLSLNAVAGKATHQITGTSEGIPDSLYKYLRIKKGFRNIAPVIESYISIQDTGNSAKRVYKLLGIDLLQSVLSEIIFRRKKYQLTAD
;
A
#
# COMPACT_ATOMS: atom_id res chain seq x y z
N MET A 1 28.28 40.60 29.52
CA MET A 1 28.55 39.15 29.55
C MET A 1 28.86 38.63 28.12
N ASN A 2 29.74 39.30 27.34
CA ASN A 2 29.85 39.02 25.89
C ASN A 2 31.31 38.79 25.41
N SER A 3 32.28 38.69 26.32
CA SER A 3 33.69 38.55 25.95
C SER A 3 34.19 37.10 25.90
N LEU A 4 33.51 36.17 26.59
CA LEU A 4 33.88 34.74 26.62
C LEU A 4 33.47 34.02 25.33
N THR A 5 32.30 34.36 24.77
CA THR A 5 31.80 33.77 23.53
C THR A 5 32.69 34.08 22.32
N LYS A 6 33.26 35.28 22.26
CA LYS A 6 34.17 35.69 21.17
C LYS A 6 35.52 34.99 21.22
N SER A 7 36.07 34.75 22.42
CA SER A 7 37.34 34.01 22.56
C SER A 7 37.18 32.52 22.28
N SER A 8 36.06 31.91 22.67
CA SER A 8 35.76 30.51 22.36
C SER A 8 35.60 30.27 20.86
N LEU A 9 34.95 31.20 20.15
CA LEU A 9 34.80 31.13 18.69
C LEU A 9 36.15 31.18 17.96
N ARG A 10 37.08 32.02 18.43
CA ARG A 10 38.41 32.16 17.81
C ARG A 10 39.32 30.95 18.04
N TYR A 11 39.10 30.17 19.10
CA TYR A 11 39.83 28.92 19.36
C TYR A 11 39.35 27.78 18.44
N LEU A 12 38.04 27.72 18.16
CA LEU A 12 37.46 26.74 17.24
C LEU A 12 37.97 26.90 15.79
N PHE A 13 38.19 28.15 15.35
CA PHE A 13 38.74 28.46 14.03
C PHE A 13 40.25 28.21 13.88
N LYS A 14 40.97 27.85 14.96
CA LYS A 14 42.42 27.58 14.91
C LYS A 14 42.77 26.18 14.40
N HIS A 15 41.84 25.23 14.45
CA HIS A 15 41.98 23.87 13.92
C HIS A 15 40.83 23.54 12.94
N PRO A 16 40.83 24.16 11.74
CA PRO A 16 39.71 24.12 10.80
C PRO A 16 39.35 22.69 10.34
N TRP A 17 40.34 21.79 10.26
CA TRP A 17 40.13 20.42 9.83
C TRP A 17 39.36 19.58 10.86
N GLN A 18 39.63 19.74 12.16
CA GLN A 18 38.92 19.01 13.22
C GLN A 18 37.48 19.48 13.36
N PHE A 19 37.24 20.79 13.25
CA PHE A 19 35.89 21.34 13.27
C PHE A 19 35.09 20.92 12.03
N GLY A 20 35.72 20.98 10.85
CA GLY A 20 35.13 20.52 9.59
C GLY A 20 34.71 19.05 9.63
N LEU A 21 35.61 18.14 10.06
CA LEU A 21 35.30 16.71 10.18
C LEU A 21 34.16 16.44 11.17
N SER A 22 34.12 17.18 12.29
CA SER A 22 33.08 17.02 13.31
C SER A 22 31.70 17.44 12.79
N ILE A 23 31.61 18.58 12.11
CA ILE A 23 30.36 19.04 11.48
C ILE A 23 29.91 18.04 10.42
N LEU A 24 30.85 17.55 9.59
CA LEU A 24 30.55 16.65 8.50
C LEU A 24 29.99 15.32 9.03
N GLY A 25 30.57 14.75 10.09
CA GLY A 25 30.05 13.54 10.73
C GLY A 25 28.63 13.72 11.26
N ILE A 26 28.35 14.82 11.97
CA ILE A 26 27.02 15.11 12.50
C ILE A 26 26.00 15.32 11.36
N ALA A 27 26.37 16.12 10.36
CA ALA A 27 25.51 16.40 9.21
C ALA A 27 25.18 15.12 8.43
N MET A 28 26.16 14.25 8.23
CA MET A 28 26.00 12.99 7.52
C MET A 28 25.13 12.00 8.30
N GLY A 29 25.28 11.92 9.63
CA GLY A 29 24.41 11.11 10.49
C GLY A 29 22.94 11.55 10.42
N VAL A 30 22.68 12.85 10.57
CA VAL A 30 21.31 13.38 10.49
C VAL A 30 20.72 13.20 9.08
N ALA A 31 21.51 13.42 8.03
CA ALA A 31 21.04 13.27 6.64
C ALA A 31 20.62 11.83 6.31
N ILE A 32 21.35 10.83 6.81
CA ILE A 32 21.01 9.41 6.59
C ILE A 32 19.68 9.07 7.25
N VAL A 33 19.49 9.45 8.52
CA VAL A 33 18.23 9.18 9.26
C VAL A 33 17.04 9.83 8.56
N VAL A 34 17.17 11.11 8.19
CA VAL A 34 16.12 11.83 7.45
C VAL A 34 15.82 11.18 6.09
N SER A 35 16.84 10.69 5.38
CA SER A 35 16.64 10.00 4.10
C SER A 35 15.86 8.69 4.26
N ILE A 36 16.14 7.92 5.32
CA ILE A 36 15.41 6.70 5.66
C ILE A 36 13.96 7.03 5.99
N ASP A 37 13.71 8.07 6.79
CA ASP A 37 12.36 8.48 7.15
C ASP A 37 11.54 8.90 5.93
N ILE A 38 12.14 9.67 5.02
CA ILE A 38 11.50 10.06 3.76
C ILE A 38 11.23 8.83 2.88
N ALA A 39 12.18 7.90 2.78
CA ALA A 39 12.00 6.67 1.99
C ALA A 39 10.89 5.77 2.56
N ASN A 40 10.85 5.61 3.88
CA ASN A 40 9.81 4.84 4.58
C ASN A 40 8.43 5.49 4.42
N PHE A 41 8.34 6.81 4.55
CA PHE A 41 7.09 7.56 4.37
C PHE A 41 6.62 7.55 2.91
N SER A 42 7.54 7.76 1.96
CA SER A 42 7.27 7.76 0.52
C SER A 42 6.82 6.39 0.04
N SER A 43 7.48 5.32 0.49
CA SER A 43 7.11 3.95 0.11
C SER A 43 5.72 3.61 0.63
N SER A 44 5.41 3.96 1.88
CA SER A 44 4.06 3.75 2.43
C SER A 44 2.99 4.52 1.65
N LYS A 45 3.25 5.76 1.23
CA LYS A 45 2.28 6.59 0.51
C LYS A 45 2.11 6.17 -0.96
N ALA A 46 3.20 5.92 -1.68
CA ALA A 46 3.18 5.45 -3.06
C ALA A 46 2.61 4.03 -3.17
N PHE A 47 2.93 3.16 -2.21
CA PHE A 47 2.36 1.82 -2.15
C PHE A 47 0.86 1.86 -1.82
N ASN A 48 0.41 2.71 -0.88
CA ASN A 48 -1.03 2.88 -0.63
C ASN A 48 -1.78 3.44 -1.85
N LEU A 49 -1.18 4.37 -2.61
CA LEU A 49 -1.76 4.86 -3.87
C LEU A 49 -1.85 3.76 -4.93
N SER A 50 -0.81 2.95 -5.09
CA SER A 50 -0.79 1.81 -6.02
C SER A 50 -1.72 0.68 -5.58
N LEU A 51 -1.82 0.40 -4.27
CA LEU A 51 -2.76 -0.57 -3.72
C LEU A 51 -4.20 -0.12 -3.92
N ASN A 52 -4.53 1.16 -3.74
CA ASN A 52 -5.87 1.66 -4.04
C ASN A 52 -6.24 1.56 -5.53
N ALA A 53 -5.24 1.58 -6.42
CA ALA A 53 -5.45 1.38 -7.85
C ALA A 53 -5.64 -0.11 -8.22
N VAL A 54 -5.07 -1.04 -7.46
CA VAL A 54 -5.07 -2.48 -7.78
C VAL A 54 -6.07 -3.30 -6.95
N ALA A 55 -6.27 -2.98 -5.67
CA ALA A 55 -7.17 -3.69 -4.76
C ALA A 55 -8.65 -3.33 -4.96
N GLY A 56 -8.95 -2.31 -5.77
CA GLY A 56 -10.29 -1.77 -5.93
C GLY A 56 -10.77 -1.00 -4.69
N LYS A 57 -11.84 -0.21 -4.85
CA LYS A 57 -12.40 0.63 -3.75
C LYS A 57 -13.30 -0.16 -2.79
N ALA A 58 -12.98 -1.42 -2.52
CA ALA A 58 -13.72 -2.23 -1.57
C ALA A 58 -13.44 -1.69 -0.16
N THR A 59 -14.47 -1.15 0.51
CA THR A 59 -14.31 -0.59 1.86
C THR A 59 -14.29 -1.68 2.94
N HIS A 60 -14.85 -2.86 2.63
CA HIS A 60 -15.00 -3.97 3.57
C HIS A 60 -14.79 -5.31 2.84
N GLN A 61 -13.98 -6.18 3.43
CA GLN A 61 -13.76 -7.54 2.97
C GLN A 61 -14.30 -8.52 4.01
N ILE A 62 -15.08 -9.50 3.56
CA ILE A 62 -15.55 -10.60 4.40
C ILE A 62 -14.75 -11.83 3.99
N THR A 63 -13.89 -12.30 4.88
CA THR A 63 -13.06 -13.50 4.68
C THR A 63 -13.59 -14.63 5.55
N GLY A 64 -13.77 -15.81 4.95
CA GLY A 64 -14.18 -17.01 5.68
C GLY A 64 -13.02 -17.62 6.47
N THR A 65 -13.33 -18.44 7.46
CA THR A 65 -12.36 -19.29 8.15
C THR A 65 -11.98 -20.49 7.26
N SER A 66 -11.28 -21.49 7.79
CA SER A 66 -10.76 -22.63 7.02
C SER A 66 -11.82 -23.43 6.23
N GLU A 67 -13.10 -23.32 6.59
CA GLU A 67 -14.22 -23.99 5.88
C GLU A 67 -14.80 -23.15 4.73
N GLY A 68 -14.32 -21.91 4.54
CA GLY A 68 -14.82 -21.00 3.52
C GLY A 68 -16.08 -20.23 3.95
N ILE A 69 -16.78 -19.66 2.97
CA ILE A 69 -18.03 -18.92 3.16
C ILE A 69 -19.13 -19.65 2.39
N PRO A 70 -20.30 -19.94 3.00
CA PRO A 70 -21.41 -20.54 2.27
C PRO A 70 -21.98 -19.58 1.22
N ASP A 71 -22.23 -20.07 0.02
CA ASP A 71 -22.83 -19.32 -1.11
C ASP A 71 -24.16 -18.62 -0.75
N SER A 72 -24.90 -19.17 0.22
CA SER A 72 -26.14 -18.59 0.72
C SER A 72 -25.93 -17.21 1.36
N LEU A 73 -24.75 -16.94 1.94
CA LEU A 73 -24.42 -15.63 2.52
C LEU A 73 -24.32 -14.56 1.44
N TYR A 74 -23.69 -14.87 0.31
CA TYR A 74 -23.61 -13.95 -0.82
C TYR A 74 -25.01 -13.63 -1.36
N LYS A 75 -25.86 -14.66 -1.55
CA LYS A 75 -27.26 -14.47 -1.99
C LYS A 75 -28.05 -13.62 -0.99
N TYR A 76 -27.88 -13.85 0.31
CA TYR A 76 -28.52 -13.05 1.35
C TYR A 76 -28.10 -11.58 1.27
N LEU A 77 -26.80 -11.30 1.18
CA LEU A 77 -26.27 -9.93 1.11
C LEU A 77 -26.76 -9.20 -0.14
N ARG A 78 -26.80 -9.89 -1.29
CA ARG A 78 -27.21 -9.29 -2.57
C ARG A 78 -28.73 -9.11 -2.68
N ILE A 79 -29.52 -10.12 -2.29
CA ILE A 79 -30.98 -10.16 -2.51
C ILE A 79 -31.74 -9.56 -1.33
N LYS A 80 -31.43 -9.98 -0.09
CA LYS A 80 -32.18 -9.56 1.11
C LYS A 80 -31.72 -8.22 1.67
N LYS A 81 -30.42 -7.94 1.63
CA LYS A 81 -29.84 -6.68 2.13
C LYS A 81 -29.62 -5.62 1.04
N GLY A 82 -29.79 -5.99 -0.24
CA GLY A 82 -29.77 -5.05 -1.34
C GLY A 82 -28.40 -4.48 -1.69
N PHE A 83 -27.31 -5.09 -1.18
CA PHE A 83 -25.96 -4.63 -1.52
C PHE A 83 -25.62 -5.01 -2.96
N ARG A 84 -25.60 -4.01 -3.85
CA ARG A 84 -25.30 -4.20 -5.29
C ARG A 84 -23.81 -4.17 -5.61
N ASN A 85 -23.00 -3.55 -4.76
CA ASN A 85 -21.55 -3.39 -4.91
C ASN A 85 -20.79 -4.44 -4.09
N ILE A 86 -21.08 -5.72 -4.30
CA ILE A 86 -20.33 -6.84 -3.70
C ILE A 86 -19.87 -7.75 -4.83
N ALA A 87 -18.58 -8.06 -4.88
CA ALA A 87 -18.00 -9.00 -5.82
C ALA A 87 -17.46 -10.22 -5.06
N PRO A 88 -17.88 -11.46 -5.41
CA PRO A 88 -17.30 -12.66 -4.83
C PRO A 88 -15.91 -12.90 -5.46
N VAL A 89 -14.96 -13.34 -4.64
CA VAL A 89 -13.62 -13.76 -5.09
C VAL A 89 -13.36 -15.16 -4.53
N ILE A 90 -12.98 -16.09 -5.41
CA ILE A 90 -12.68 -17.48 -5.06
C ILE A 90 -11.18 -17.72 -5.28
N GLU A 91 -10.46 -18.12 -4.24
CA GLU A 91 -9.05 -18.51 -4.33
C GLU A 91 -8.91 -20.01 -4.05
N SER A 92 -8.25 -20.74 -4.94
CA SER A 92 -7.99 -22.18 -4.76
C SER A 92 -6.64 -22.57 -5.34
N TYR A 93 -6.01 -23.62 -4.82
CA TYR A 93 -4.78 -24.19 -5.37
C TYR A 93 -5.12 -25.44 -6.18
N ILE A 94 -4.75 -25.45 -7.45
CA ILE A 94 -4.98 -26.58 -8.36
C ILE A 94 -3.64 -27.18 -8.80
N SER A 95 -3.56 -28.50 -8.85
CA SER A 95 -2.40 -29.18 -9.43
C SER A 95 -2.73 -29.60 -10.86
N ILE A 96 -1.99 -29.08 -11.84
CA ILE A 96 -2.15 -29.47 -13.25
C ILE A 96 -0.97 -30.35 -13.63
N GLN A 97 -1.25 -31.48 -14.29
CA GLN A 97 -0.23 -32.34 -14.87
C GLN A 97 0.13 -31.80 -16.25
N ASP A 98 1.40 -31.42 -16.43
CA ASP A 98 1.87 -30.83 -17.68
C ASP A 98 2.04 -31.95 -18.73
N THR A 99 1.40 -31.80 -19.89
CA THR A 99 1.38 -32.82 -20.95
C THR A 99 2.78 -33.12 -21.52
N GLY A 100 3.78 -32.28 -21.24
CA GLY A 100 5.18 -32.50 -21.63
C GLY A 100 6.15 -32.87 -20.50
N ASN A 101 5.73 -32.86 -19.24
CA ASN A 101 6.61 -33.12 -18.10
C ASN A 101 5.83 -33.82 -16.98
N SER A 102 6.30 -35.00 -16.55
CA SER A 102 5.65 -35.83 -15.52
C SER A 102 5.55 -35.15 -14.13
N ALA A 103 6.12 -33.95 -13.97
CA ALA A 103 6.01 -33.16 -12.75
C ALA A 103 4.65 -32.46 -12.64
N LYS A 104 3.92 -32.75 -11.55
CA LYS A 104 2.73 -31.98 -11.14
C LYS A 104 3.15 -30.57 -10.73
N ARG A 105 2.57 -29.55 -11.36
CA ARG A 105 2.77 -28.14 -10.99
C ARG A 105 1.54 -27.61 -10.28
N VAL A 106 1.74 -26.90 -9.17
CA VAL A 106 0.67 -26.25 -8.42
C VAL A 106 0.47 -24.84 -8.97
N TYR A 107 -0.77 -24.48 -9.26
CA TYR A 107 -1.19 -23.17 -9.71
C TYR A 107 -2.20 -22.59 -8.74
N LYS A 108 -2.15 -21.26 -8.55
CA LYS A 108 -3.20 -20.53 -7.82
C LYS A 108 -4.31 -20.17 -8.83
N LEU A 109 -5.49 -20.73 -8.63
CA LEU A 109 -6.71 -20.39 -9.34
C LEU A 109 -7.39 -19.22 -8.63
N LEU A 110 -7.68 -18.16 -9.40
CA LEU A 110 -8.40 -16.99 -8.94
C LEU A 110 -9.68 -16.82 -9.78
N GLY A 111 -10.84 -16.98 -9.14
CA GLY A 111 -12.14 -16.72 -9.73
C GLY A 111 -12.62 -15.32 -9.34
N ILE A 112 -12.82 -14.45 -10.32
CA ILE A 112 -13.35 -13.08 -10.14
C ILE A 112 -14.60 -12.88 -11.02
N ASP A 113 -15.61 -12.18 -10.50
CA ASP A 113 -16.76 -11.76 -11.29
C ASP A 113 -16.45 -10.41 -11.99
N LEU A 114 -16.03 -10.49 -13.26
CA LEU A 114 -15.67 -9.34 -14.09
C LEU A 114 -16.87 -8.44 -14.43
N LEU A 115 -18.07 -9.00 -14.57
CA LEU A 115 -19.25 -8.22 -14.94
C LEU A 115 -19.63 -7.28 -13.80
N GLN A 116 -19.55 -7.77 -12.57
CA GLN A 116 -19.89 -6.96 -11.41
C GLN A 116 -18.78 -5.96 -11.03
N SER A 117 -17.50 -6.32 -11.20
CA SER A 117 -16.38 -5.41 -10.93
C SER A 117 -16.44 -4.18 -11.85
N VAL A 118 -16.61 -4.38 -13.16
CA VAL A 118 -16.66 -3.28 -14.15
C VAL A 118 -17.92 -2.43 -14.01
N LEU A 119 -19.09 -3.04 -13.73
CA LEU A 119 -20.34 -2.28 -13.52
C LEU A 119 -20.27 -1.39 -12.27
N SER A 120 -19.61 -1.86 -11.21
CA SER A 120 -19.41 -1.06 -9.99
C SER A 120 -18.52 0.16 -10.26
N GLU A 121 -17.48 0.01 -11.09
CA GLU A 121 -16.58 1.09 -11.52
C GLU A 121 -17.31 2.16 -12.33
N ILE A 122 -18.10 1.75 -13.34
CA ILE A 122 -18.82 2.66 -14.24
C ILE A 122 -19.90 3.46 -13.48
N ILE A 123 -20.70 2.79 -12.64
CA ILE A 123 -21.75 3.43 -11.85
C ILE A 123 -21.15 4.44 -10.85
N PHE A 124 -20.03 4.07 -10.19
CA PHE A 124 -19.36 4.96 -9.26
C PHE A 124 -18.73 6.18 -9.96
N ARG A 125 -18.10 5.98 -11.13
CA ARG A 125 -17.55 7.10 -11.91
C ARG A 125 -18.66 8.09 -12.30
N ARG A 126 -19.82 7.59 -12.74
CA ARG A 126 -20.99 8.43 -13.07
C ARG A 126 -21.49 9.23 -11.87
N LYS A 127 -21.57 8.61 -10.68
CA LYS A 127 -22.05 9.27 -9.45
C LYS A 127 -21.07 10.35 -8.95
N LYS A 128 -19.76 10.15 -9.15
CA LYS A 128 -18.73 11.13 -8.76
C LYS A 128 -18.76 12.40 -9.62
N TYR A 129 -19.11 12.31 -10.91
CA TYR A 129 -19.23 13.48 -11.79
C TYR A 129 -20.48 14.34 -11.52
N GLN A 130 -21.53 13.76 -10.94
CA GLN A 130 -22.76 14.51 -10.60
C GLN A 130 -22.66 15.28 -9.28
N LEU A 131 -21.76 14.88 -8.36
CA LEU A 131 -21.59 15.53 -7.06
C LEU A 131 -20.62 16.73 -7.07
N THR A 132 -20.10 17.09 -8.25
CA THR A 132 -19.18 18.23 -8.45
C THR A 132 -19.75 19.29 -9.38
N ALA A 133 -21.04 19.21 -9.72
CA ALA A 133 -21.70 20.08 -10.69
C ALA A 133 -22.68 21.10 -10.07
N ASP A 134 -22.79 21.16 -8.74
CA ASP A 134 -23.64 22.12 -8.01
C ASP A 134 -22.79 22.94 -7.03
#